data_AF-A0A4Q1IQR0-F1
#
_entry.id   AF-A0A4Q1IQR0-F1
#
_cell.length_a   1.000
_cell.length_b   1.000
_cell.length_c   1.000
_cell.angle_alpha   90.00
_cell.angle_beta   90.00
_cell.angle_gamma   90.00
#
_symmetry.space_group_name_H-M   'P 1'
#
loop_
_entity.id
_entity.type
_entity.pdbx_description
1 polymer ?
#
loop_
_entity_poly.entity_id
_entity_poly.type
_entity_poly.pdbx_seq_one_letter_code
_entity_poly.pdbx_strand_id
1 'polypeptide(L)'
;MKDEKNDMNVDRTIHDKMIVLDGCCPLLTWGINPMSGSVDKATLGKGPALFIEGGVTAAGASVGGTRTSLELTRTSIKLHNQMIEDNGWIKVKSTADILRAKKEKIFGMWYLFQGAYAVEDNLDLLEEFKEAGVGQVAPGYNYRNRFASGQLDRSDAGLSMAGVDLIKKCNELGIIVDGVHNS
;
A
#
# COMPACT_ATOMS: atom_id res chain seq x y z
N MET A 1 -20.67 -35.68 7.98
CA MET A 1 -19.71 -35.18 8.99
C MET A 1 -20.02 -33.71 9.17
N LYS A 2 -20.38 -33.28 10.38
CA LYS A 2 -20.58 -31.85 10.69
C LYS A 2 -19.20 -31.22 10.76
N ASP A 3 -18.98 -30.17 9.98
CA ASP A 3 -17.80 -29.31 10.13
C ASP A 3 -17.87 -28.66 11.51
N GLU A 4 -17.07 -29.15 12.44
CA GLU A 4 -16.71 -28.44 13.67
C GLU A 4 -15.91 -27.21 13.25
N LYS A 5 -16.61 -26.13 12.87
CA LYS A 5 -16.01 -24.80 12.91
C LYS A 5 -15.60 -24.58 14.36
N ASN A 6 -14.28 -24.65 14.56
CA ASN A 6 -13.60 -24.31 15.79
C ASN A 6 -14.12 -22.93 16.23
N ASP A 7 -15.08 -22.91 17.14
CA ASP A 7 -15.64 -21.70 17.74
C ASP A 7 -14.57 -21.19 18.71
N MET A 8 -13.48 -20.66 18.14
CA MET A 8 -12.61 -19.80 18.92
C MET A 8 -13.52 -18.69 19.39
N ASN A 9 -13.76 -18.68 20.69
CA ASN A 9 -14.51 -17.66 21.40
C ASN A 9 -13.69 -16.36 21.33
N VAL A 10 -13.62 -15.76 20.13
CA VAL A 10 -12.85 -14.54 19.90
C VAL A 10 -13.77 -13.40 20.34
N ASP A 11 -13.64 -13.00 21.59
CA ASP A 11 -14.25 -11.77 22.06
C ASP A 11 -13.76 -10.60 21.17
N ARG A 12 -14.64 -10.16 20.26
CA ARG A 12 -14.41 -9.02 19.35
C ARG A 12 -15.04 -7.74 19.86
N THR A 13 -15.58 -7.71 21.08
CA THR A 13 -16.36 -6.58 21.60
C THR A 13 -15.56 -5.28 21.67
N ILE A 14 -14.24 -5.37 21.84
CA ILE A 14 -13.30 -4.25 21.76
C ILE A 14 -12.90 -3.99 20.30
N HIS A 15 -12.44 -5.03 19.60
CA HIS A 15 -11.92 -4.92 18.23
C HIS A 15 -12.92 -4.27 17.27
N ASP A 16 -14.17 -4.68 17.31
CA ASP A 16 -15.21 -4.18 16.40
C ASP A 16 -15.60 -2.72 16.70
N LYS A 17 -15.18 -2.16 17.83
CA LYS A 17 -15.34 -0.72 18.14
C LYS A 17 -14.15 0.12 17.67
N MET A 18 -12.99 -0.48 17.41
CA MET A 18 -11.77 0.24 17.01
C MET A 18 -11.76 0.55 15.51
N ILE A 19 -11.07 1.63 15.12
CA ILE A 19 -10.61 1.82 13.74
C ILE A 19 -9.29 1.08 13.63
N VAL A 20 -9.26 0.04 12.80
CA VAL A 20 -8.09 -0.83 12.65
C VAL A 20 -7.48 -0.59 11.28
N LEU A 21 -6.22 -0.17 11.26
CA LEU A 21 -5.48 0.13 10.04
C LEU A 21 -4.28 -0.80 9.93
N ASP A 22 -4.03 -1.32 8.74
CA ASP A 22 -2.77 -2.01 8.44
C ASP A 22 -1.95 -1.16 7.45
N GLY A 23 -0.78 -0.73 7.93
CA GLY A 23 0.09 0.25 7.28
C GLY A 23 0.80 -0.23 6.02
N CYS A 24 0.93 -1.55 5.82
CA CYS A 24 1.60 -2.09 4.64
C CYS A 24 1.16 -3.53 4.35
N CYS A 25 0.33 -3.68 3.33
CA CYS A 25 -0.27 -4.97 2.97
C CYS A 25 0.11 -5.39 1.55
N PRO A 26 1.29 -6.01 1.33
CA PRO A 26 1.62 -6.60 0.04
C PRO A 26 0.63 -7.73 -0.34
N LEU A 27 -0.09 -8.29 0.64
CA LEU A 27 -1.13 -9.28 0.41
C LEU A 27 -2.35 -8.73 -0.35
N LEU A 28 -2.56 -7.41 -0.42
CA LEU A 28 -3.65 -6.83 -1.21
C LEU A 28 -3.42 -6.99 -2.73
N THR A 29 -2.17 -7.26 -3.14
CA THR A 29 -1.82 -7.60 -4.52
C THR A 29 -1.84 -9.12 -4.78
N TRP A 30 -2.21 -9.95 -3.79
CA TRP A 30 -2.33 -11.40 -4.00
C TRP A 30 -3.38 -11.67 -5.07
N GLY A 31 -2.91 -12.27 -6.16
CA GLY A 31 -3.63 -12.30 -7.43
C GLY A 31 -2.83 -11.78 -8.61
N ILE A 32 -1.71 -11.09 -8.42
CA ILE A 32 -0.77 -10.72 -9.49
C ILE A 32 0.62 -11.26 -9.14
N ASN A 33 1.26 -11.94 -10.08
CA ASN A 33 2.68 -12.23 -9.98
C ASN A 33 3.49 -10.93 -10.20
N PRO A 34 4.21 -10.42 -9.19
CA PRO A 34 4.89 -9.12 -9.27
C PRO A 34 6.06 -9.09 -10.27
N MET A 35 6.53 -10.26 -10.72
CA MET A 35 7.62 -10.36 -11.70
C MET A 35 7.12 -10.43 -13.14
N SER A 36 5.92 -10.96 -13.38
CA SER A 36 5.36 -11.16 -14.73
C SER A 36 4.12 -10.32 -15.03
N GLY A 37 3.51 -9.69 -14.03
CA GLY A 37 2.23 -8.98 -14.16
C GLY A 37 1.03 -9.89 -14.44
N SER A 38 1.21 -11.22 -14.44
CA SER A 38 0.15 -12.18 -14.73
C SER A 38 -0.77 -12.41 -13.53
N VAL A 39 -2.06 -12.59 -13.78
CA VAL A 39 -3.05 -12.89 -12.74
C VAL A 39 -2.87 -14.33 -12.22
N ASP A 40 -2.59 -14.48 -10.93
CA ASP A 40 -2.66 -15.76 -10.22
C ASP A 40 -4.07 -15.97 -9.65
N LYS A 41 -4.89 -16.75 -10.36
CA LYS A 41 -6.27 -17.04 -9.97
C LYS A 41 -6.38 -17.80 -8.63
N ALA A 42 -5.33 -18.47 -8.17
CA ALA A 42 -5.38 -19.23 -6.91
C ALA A 42 -5.36 -18.33 -5.67
N THR A 43 -4.78 -17.13 -5.80
CA THR A 43 -4.61 -16.15 -4.71
C THR A 43 -5.38 -14.86 -4.94
N LEU A 44 -5.91 -14.64 -6.16
CA LEU A 44 -6.70 -13.47 -6.55
C LEU A 44 -7.87 -13.22 -5.58
N GLY A 45 -7.81 -12.07 -4.88
CA GLY A 45 -8.86 -11.61 -3.99
C GLY A 45 -8.88 -12.27 -2.60
N LYS A 46 -8.02 -13.26 -2.33
CA LYS A 46 -7.95 -13.89 -0.99
C LYS A 46 -7.34 -12.97 0.07
N GLY A 47 -6.40 -12.11 -0.31
CA GLY A 47 -5.78 -11.15 0.60
C GLY A 47 -6.81 -10.24 1.27
N PRO A 48 -7.56 -9.43 0.51
CA PRO A 48 -8.57 -8.53 1.07
C PRO A 48 -9.62 -9.23 1.94
N ALA A 49 -10.05 -10.45 1.56
CA ALA A 49 -11.03 -11.21 2.33
C ALA A 49 -10.56 -11.50 3.76
N LEU A 50 -9.27 -11.85 3.96
CA LEU A 50 -8.70 -12.09 5.29
C LEU A 50 -8.65 -10.82 6.13
N PHE A 51 -8.34 -9.66 5.54
CA PHE A 51 -8.38 -8.37 6.25
C PHE A 51 -9.80 -8.02 6.70
N ILE A 52 -10.78 -8.23 5.82
CA ILE A 52 -12.20 -7.97 6.11
C ILE A 52 -12.70 -8.92 7.19
N GLU A 53 -12.43 -10.22 7.08
CA GLU A 53 -12.77 -11.22 8.10
C GLU A 53 -12.12 -10.89 9.44
N GLY A 54 -10.86 -10.45 9.41
CA GLY A 54 -10.12 -9.97 10.58
C GLY A 54 -10.65 -8.66 11.18
N GLY A 55 -11.55 -7.93 10.49
CA GLY A 55 -12.14 -6.68 10.97
C GLY A 55 -11.30 -5.44 10.74
N VAL A 56 -10.36 -5.46 9.78
CA VAL A 56 -9.58 -4.29 9.38
C VAL A 56 -10.48 -3.27 8.71
N THR A 57 -10.38 -2.01 9.13
CA THR A 57 -11.17 -0.90 8.60
C THR A 57 -10.61 -0.42 7.26
N ALA A 58 -9.30 -0.22 7.19
CA ALA A 58 -8.63 0.13 5.94
C ALA A 58 -7.18 -0.37 5.93
N ALA A 59 -6.64 -0.57 4.73
CA ALA A 59 -5.28 -1.07 4.58
C ALA A 59 -4.53 -0.44 3.38
N GLY A 60 -3.20 -0.37 3.50
CA GLY A 60 -2.31 0.21 2.50
C GLY A 60 -1.86 -0.82 1.47
N ALA A 61 -2.32 -0.67 0.22
CA ALA A 61 -1.92 -1.53 -0.89
C ALA A 61 -0.62 -1.03 -1.53
N SER A 62 0.38 -1.90 -1.63
CA SER A 62 1.64 -1.61 -2.30
C SER A 62 1.43 -1.61 -3.81
N VAL A 63 1.48 -0.44 -4.43
CA VAL A 63 1.30 -0.29 -5.89
C VAL A 63 2.61 0.02 -6.63
N GLY A 64 3.64 0.45 -5.90
CA GLY A 64 4.99 0.73 -6.42
C GLY A 64 6.06 0.18 -5.47
N GLY A 65 7.26 -0.02 -5.99
CA GLY A 65 8.38 -0.50 -5.19
C GLY A 65 9.72 -0.44 -5.93
N THR A 66 10.78 -0.96 -5.32
CA THR A 66 12.18 -0.79 -5.78
C THR A 66 12.52 -1.30 -7.19
N ARG A 67 11.65 -2.09 -7.84
CA ARG A 67 11.82 -2.54 -9.24
C ARG A 67 10.53 -2.45 -10.05
N THR A 68 9.54 -1.70 -9.56
CA THR A 68 8.26 -1.55 -10.25
C THR A 68 8.32 -0.31 -11.12
N SER A 69 8.37 -0.50 -12.44
CA SER A 69 8.41 0.60 -13.40
C SER A 69 7.16 1.48 -13.32
N LEU A 70 7.22 2.66 -13.94
CA LEU A 70 6.07 3.57 -14.07
C LEU A 70 4.84 2.85 -14.64
N GLU A 71 5.00 2.12 -15.74
CA GLU A 71 3.90 1.42 -16.40
C GLU A 71 3.31 0.29 -15.56
N LEU A 72 4.15 -0.47 -14.84
CA LEU A 72 3.68 -1.49 -13.92
C LEU A 72 2.95 -0.87 -12.71
N THR A 73 3.43 0.26 -12.22
CA THR A 73 2.79 1.00 -11.11
C THR A 73 1.41 1.51 -11.54
N ARG A 74 1.29 2.13 -12.73
CA ARG A 74 0.02 2.55 -13.32
C ARG A 74 -0.94 1.36 -13.51
N THR A 75 -0.43 0.22 -13.98
CA THR A 75 -1.22 -1.01 -14.15
C THR A 75 -1.72 -1.54 -12.81
N SER A 76 -0.86 -1.54 -11.78
CA SER A 76 -1.24 -1.92 -10.41
C SER A 76 -2.35 -1.02 -9.88
N ILE A 77 -2.22 0.30 -10.01
CA ILE A 77 -3.26 1.27 -9.60
C ILE A 77 -4.58 0.98 -10.31
N LYS A 78 -4.56 0.77 -11.64
CA LYS A 78 -5.78 0.44 -12.41
C LYS A 78 -6.46 -0.82 -11.89
N LEU A 79 -5.70 -1.87 -11.58
CA LEU A 79 -6.28 -3.09 -11.04
C LEU A 79 -6.92 -2.86 -9.67
N HIS A 80 -6.24 -2.14 -8.77
CA HIS A 80 -6.81 -1.86 -7.44
C HIS A 80 -8.04 -0.95 -7.53
N ASN A 81 -8.09 -0.02 -8.49
CA ASN A 81 -9.29 0.78 -8.76
C ASN A 81 -10.46 -0.14 -9.15
N GLN A 82 -10.24 -1.06 -10.09
CA GLN A 82 -11.26 -2.00 -10.52
C GLN A 82 -11.74 -2.89 -9.36
N MET A 83 -10.81 -3.39 -8.53
CA MET A 83 -11.18 -4.17 -7.33
C MET A 83 -12.03 -3.37 -6.36
N ILE A 84 -11.70 -2.09 -6.13
CA ILE A 84 -12.48 -1.22 -5.26
C ILE A 84 -13.90 -1.03 -5.82
N GLU A 85 -14.03 -0.79 -7.13
CA GLU A 85 -15.32 -0.60 -7.80
C GLU A 85 -16.17 -1.87 -7.77
N ASP A 86 -15.61 -3.01 -8.15
CA ASP A 86 -16.31 -4.31 -8.23
C ASP A 86 -16.87 -4.77 -6.87
N ASN A 87 -16.21 -4.38 -5.78
CA ASN A 87 -16.58 -4.78 -4.42
C ASN A 87 -17.28 -3.67 -3.63
N GLY A 88 -17.49 -2.48 -4.21
CA GLY A 88 -18.07 -1.34 -3.52
C GLY A 88 -17.25 -0.86 -2.31
N TRP A 89 -15.92 -1.00 -2.37
CA TRP A 89 -15.01 -0.52 -1.33
C TRP A 89 -14.77 0.98 -1.40
N ILE A 90 -14.09 1.53 -0.39
CA ILE A 90 -13.74 2.94 -0.33
C ILE A 90 -12.28 3.14 -0.71
N LYS A 91 -12.04 3.95 -1.74
CA LYS A 91 -10.71 4.52 -1.99
C LYS A 91 -10.41 5.59 -0.95
N VAL A 92 -9.40 5.36 -0.13
CA VAL A 92 -8.99 6.24 0.95
C VAL A 92 -7.99 7.26 0.42
N LYS A 93 -8.38 8.54 0.40
CA LYS A 93 -7.49 9.67 0.10
C LYS A 93 -7.28 10.60 1.30
N SER A 94 -8.11 10.42 2.35
CA SER A 94 -8.11 11.26 3.55
C SER A 94 -8.55 10.46 4.79
N THR A 95 -8.35 11.02 5.97
CA THR A 95 -8.86 10.43 7.22
C THR A 95 -10.39 10.39 7.27
N ALA A 96 -11.08 11.30 6.56
CA ALA A 96 -12.55 11.27 6.44
C ALA A 96 -13.03 10.00 5.73
N ASP A 97 -12.28 9.50 4.74
CA ASP A 97 -12.60 8.23 4.08
C ASP A 97 -12.46 7.04 5.02
N ILE A 98 -11.49 7.07 5.93
CA ILE A 98 -11.29 6.03 6.96
C ILE A 98 -12.45 6.04 7.96
N LEU A 99 -12.87 7.23 8.41
CA LEU A 99 -14.02 7.37 9.30
C LEU A 99 -15.31 6.88 8.62
N ARG A 100 -15.47 7.19 7.33
CA ARG A 100 -16.57 6.70 6.50
C ARG A 100 -16.54 5.17 6.39
N ALA A 101 -15.39 4.58 6.06
CA ALA A 101 -15.19 3.13 6.01
C ALA A 101 -15.61 2.44 7.31
N LYS A 102 -15.21 2.99 8.46
CA LYS A 102 -15.63 2.46 9.77
C LYS A 102 -17.15 2.56 9.97
N LYS A 103 -17.73 3.72 9.70
CA LYS A 103 -19.16 4.00 9.92
C LYS A 103 -20.05 3.13 9.04
N GLU A 104 -19.69 3.00 7.77
CA GLU A 104 -20.46 2.28 6.75
C GLU A 104 -20.14 0.77 6.75
N LYS A 105 -19.13 0.34 7.52
CA LYS A 105 -18.62 -1.05 7.55
C LYS A 105 -18.19 -1.53 6.15
N ILE A 106 -17.57 -0.63 5.41
CA ILE A 106 -17.03 -0.87 4.06
C ILE A 106 -15.51 -0.81 4.17
N PHE A 107 -14.82 -1.77 3.57
CA PHE A 107 -13.36 -1.81 3.58
C PHE A 107 -12.76 -0.60 2.85
N GLY A 108 -11.76 0.02 3.47
CA GLY A 108 -10.99 1.11 2.89
C GLY A 108 -9.65 0.65 2.32
N MET A 109 -9.19 1.27 1.25
CA MET A 109 -7.89 1.00 0.66
C MET A 109 -7.20 2.31 0.23
N TRP A 110 -5.98 2.54 0.70
CA TRP A 110 -5.09 3.59 0.15
C TRP A 110 -3.90 2.95 -0.55
N TYR A 111 -3.15 3.74 -1.31
CA TYR A 111 -1.99 3.26 -2.06
C TYR A 111 -0.68 3.74 -1.45
N LEU A 112 0.34 2.87 -1.51
CA LEU A 112 1.68 3.18 -1.03
C LEU A 112 2.77 2.63 -1.95
N PHE A 113 3.96 3.23 -1.86
CA PHE A 113 5.18 2.75 -2.52
C PHE A 113 6.18 2.17 -1.50
N GLN A 114 6.65 0.95 -1.75
CA GLN A 114 7.78 0.33 -1.04
C GLN A 114 9.09 0.54 -1.84
N GLY A 115 9.43 1.81 -2.03
CA GLY A 115 10.51 2.27 -2.91
C GLY A 115 9.97 3.12 -4.06
N ALA A 116 10.56 4.29 -4.26
CA ALA A 116 10.11 5.29 -5.23
C ALA A 116 10.66 5.06 -6.65
N TYR A 117 10.80 3.82 -7.11
CA TYR A 117 11.41 3.55 -8.43
C TYR A 117 10.60 4.15 -9.58
N ALA A 118 9.27 4.13 -9.48
CA ALA A 118 8.34 4.59 -10.52
C ALA A 118 8.43 6.08 -10.87
N VAL A 119 9.01 6.91 -9.99
CA VAL A 119 9.22 8.34 -10.29
C VAL A 119 10.53 8.60 -11.05
N GLU A 120 11.42 7.60 -11.12
CA GLU A 120 12.68 7.64 -11.87
C GLU A 120 13.51 8.93 -11.62
N ASP A 121 13.55 9.85 -12.59
CA ASP A 121 14.19 11.17 -12.48
C ASP A 121 13.18 12.34 -12.52
N ASN A 122 11.89 12.07 -12.63
CA ASN A 122 10.81 13.05 -12.74
C ASN A 122 9.89 13.01 -11.50
N LEU A 123 10.17 13.87 -10.52
CA LEU A 123 9.37 13.96 -9.29
C LEU A 123 7.95 14.51 -9.50
N ASP A 124 7.65 15.14 -10.64
CA ASP A 124 6.29 15.63 -10.94
C ASP A 124 5.31 14.46 -11.11
N LEU A 125 5.80 13.24 -11.38
CA LEU A 125 4.99 12.02 -11.36
C LEU A 125 4.34 11.75 -10.00
N LEU A 126 4.87 12.30 -8.90
CA LEU A 126 4.22 12.20 -7.58
C LEU A 126 2.86 12.91 -7.53
N GLU A 127 2.64 13.93 -8.36
CA GLU A 127 1.34 14.62 -8.44
C GLU A 127 0.28 13.68 -9.03
N GLU A 128 0.61 13.02 -10.15
CA GLU A 128 -0.24 11.99 -10.75
C GLU A 128 -0.57 10.89 -9.75
N PHE A 129 0.45 10.40 -9.02
CA PHE A 129 0.25 9.34 -8.04
C PHE A 129 -0.56 9.79 -6.82
N LYS A 130 -0.37 11.03 -6.36
CA LYS A 130 -1.18 11.62 -5.28
C LYS A 130 -2.65 11.69 -5.69
N GLU A 131 -2.92 12.18 -6.90
CA GLU A 131 -4.28 12.24 -7.45
C GLU A 131 -4.91 10.84 -7.57
N ALA A 132 -4.11 9.85 -7.96
CA ALA A 132 -4.52 8.46 -8.04
C ALA A 132 -4.85 7.82 -6.67
N GLY A 133 -4.34 8.38 -5.56
CA GLY A 133 -4.60 7.93 -4.19
C GLY A 133 -3.37 7.40 -3.44
N VAL A 134 -2.16 7.65 -3.95
CA VAL A 134 -0.92 7.35 -3.21
C VAL A 134 -0.78 8.31 -2.04
N GLY A 135 -0.81 7.74 -0.83
CA GLY A 135 -0.74 8.48 0.43
C GLY A 135 0.59 8.32 1.17
N GLN A 136 1.42 7.35 0.77
CA GLN A 136 2.64 6.96 1.48
C GLN A 136 3.72 6.51 0.49
N VAL A 137 4.96 6.99 0.67
CA VAL A 137 6.10 6.65 -0.19
C VAL A 137 7.35 6.39 0.64
N ALA A 138 7.93 5.21 0.48
CA ALA A 138 9.28 4.91 0.94
C ALA A 138 10.32 5.29 -0.14
N PRO A 139 11.42 5.99 0.21
CA PRO A 139 12.49 6.32 -0.75
C PRO A 139 13.15 5.09 -1.39
N GLY A 140 13.47 4.07 -0.58
CA GLY A 140 14.09 2.82 -1.00
C GLY A 140 13.50 1.57 -0.35
N TYR A 141 14.11 0.43 -0.64
CA TYR A 141 13.75 -0.87 -0.06
C TYR A 141 14.97 -1.79 0.01
N ASN A 142 15.54 -1.94 1.21
CA ASN A 142 16.64 -2.83 1.57
C ASN A 142 18.00 -2.50 0.94
N TYR A 143 18.07 -2.19 -0.35
CA TYR A 143 19.30 -1.87 -1.04
C TYR A 143 19.29 -0.43 -1.54
N ARG A 144 20.50 0.11 -1.71
CA ARG A 144 20.70 1.46 -2.22
C ARG A 144 20.04 1.65 -3.59
N ASN A 145 19.38 2.79 -3.75
CA ASN A 145 18.89 3.28 -5.02
C ASN A 145 19.30 4.75 -5.22
N ARG A 146 18.67 5.41 -6.19
CA ARG A 146 18.91 6.84 -6.47
C ARG A 146 18.63 7.75 -5.27
N PHE A 147 17.66 7.39 -4.42
CA PHE A 147 17.12 8.25 -3.38
C PHE A 147 17.76 8.01 -2.01
N ALA A 148 17.99 6.74 -1.64
CA ALA A 148 18.44 6.40 -0.29
C ALA A 148 19.35 5.16 -0.26
N SER A 149 20.19 5.08 0.77
CA SER A 149 20.73 3.82 1.28
C SER A 149 19.62 2.98 1.90
N GLY A 150 19.67 1.67 1.63
CA GLY A 150 18.76 0.71 2.25
C GLY A 150 19.39 0.02 3.45
N GLN A 151 18.56 -0.55 4.33
CA GLN A 151 19.01 -1.21 5.57
C GLN A 151 19.95 -2.41 5.35
N LEU A 152 19.87 -3.08 4.19
CA LEU A 152 20.72 -4.21 3.80
C LEU A 152 21.86 -3.79 2.86
N ASP A 153 22.06 -2.49 2.61
CA ASP A 153 23.19 -2.03 1.83
C ASP A 153 24.51 -2.21 2.60
N ARG A 154 25.60 -2.43 1.88
CA ARG A 154 26.92 -2.65 2.49
C ARG A 154 27.45 -1.41 3.22
N SER A 155 27.02 -0.23 2.78
CA SER A 155 27.42 1.06 3.34
C SER A 155 26.22 1.99 3.45
N ASP A 156 26.17 2.76 4.51
CA ASP A 156 25.14 3.76 4.73
C ASP A 156 25.64 5.15 4.29
N ALA A 157 24.91 5.75 3.35
CA ALA A 157 25.11 7.14 2.93
C ALA A 157 23.87 8.02 3.20
N GLY A 158 22.85 7.49 3.88
CA GLY A 158 21.57 8.14 4.10
C GLY A 158 20.85 8.50 2.79
N LEU A 159 20.18 9.65 2.80
CA LEU A 159 19.53 10.22 1.62
C LEU A 159 20.57 10.82 0.65
N SER A 160 20.40 10.57 -0.64
CA SER A 160 21.08 11.35 -1.67
C SER A 160 20.43 12.73 -1.81
N MET A 161 21.04 13.63 -2.60
CA MET A 161 20.39 14.90 -2.95
C MET A 161 19.04 14.70 -3.65
N ALA A 162 18.94 13.71 -4.55
CA ALA A 162 17.68 13.35 -5.17
C ALA A 162 16.66 12.81 -4.14
N GLY A 163 17.13 12.09 -3.12
CA GLY A 163 16.29 11.66 -1.99
C GLY A 163 15.78 12.83 -1.17
N VAL A 164 16.62 13.82 -0.89
CA VAL A 164 16.21 15.05 -0.20
C VAL A 164 15.12 15.79 -0.99
N ASP A 165 15.26 15.89 -2.31
CA ASP A 165 14.26 16.53 -3.17
C ASP A 165 12.96 15.71 -3.27
N LEU A 166 13.05 14.37 -3.27
CA LEU A 166 11.90 13.48 -3.12
C LEU A 166 11.14 13.79 -1.82
N ILE A 167 11.83 13.89 -0.68
CA ILE A 167 11.20 14.20 0.61
C ILE A 167 10.50 15.57 0.57
N LYS A 168 11.14 16.59 -0.02
CA LYS A 168 10.52 17.92 -0.18
C LYS A 168 9.22 17.84 -1.00
N LYS A 169 9.24 17.11 -2.12
CA LYS A 169 8.04 16.95 -2.97
C LYS A 169 6.94 16.17 -2.24
N CYS A 170 7.28 15.14 -1.47
CA CYS A 170 6.31 14.44 -0.62
C CYS A 170 5.67 15.39 0.41
N ASN A 171 6.46 16.24 1.07
CA ASN A 171 5.95 17.21 2.04
C ASN A 171 5.03 18.25 1.38
N GLU A 172 5.39 18.75 0.20
CA GLU A 172 4.58 19.68 -0.60
C GLU A 172 3.20 19.09 -0.93
N LEU A 173 3.16 17.81 -1.34
CA LEU A 173 1.94 17.13 -1.75
C LEU A 173 1.15 16.50 -0.59
N GLY A 174 1.67 16.57 0.65
CA GLY A 174 1.08 15.89 1.80
C GLY A 174 1.06 14.36 1.63
N ILE A 175 2.16 13.79 1.14
CA ILE A 175 2.41 12.34 1.10
C ILE A 175 3.24 11.97 2.33
N ILE A 176 2.84 10.91 3.03
CA ILE A 176 3.60 10.39 4.17
C ILE A 176 4.91 9.80 3.67
N VAL A 177 6.03 10.22 4.26
CA VAL A 177 7.34 9.62 4.02
C VAL A 177 7.49 8.39 4.91
N ASP A 178 7.71 7.23 4.30
CA ASP A 178 7.90 5.96 5.00
C ASP A 178 9.39 5.65 5.13
N GLY A 179 9.87 5.57 6.38
CA GLY A 179 11.27 5.29 6.69
C GLY A 179 11.62 3.80 6.67
N VAL A 180 10.66 2.89 6.64
CA VAL A 180 10.93 1.45 6.72
C VAL A 180 11.77 1.00 5.51
N HIS A 181 12.71 0.07 5.74
CA HIS A 181 13.69 -0.45 4.79
C HIS A 181 14.84 0.49 4.36
N ASN A 182 14.87 1.72 4.87
CA ASN A 182 15.98 2.67 4.70
C ASN A 182 16.89 2.65 5.94
N SER A 183 18.12 3.16 5.82
CA SER A 183 19.07 3.32 6.93
C SER A 183 18.85 4.59 7.76
#